data_AF-A0A950LY46-F1
#
_entry.id   AF-A0A950LY46-F1
#
_cell.length_a   1.000
_cell.length_b   1.000
_cell.length_c   1.000
_cell.angle_alpha   90.00
_cell.angle_beta   90.00
_cell.angle_gamma   90.00
#
_symmetry.space_group_name_H-M   'P 1'
#
loop_
_entity.id
_entity.type
_entity.pdbx_description
1 polymer ?
#
loop_
_entity_poly.entity_id
_entity_poly.type
_entity_poly.pdbx_seq_one_letter_code
_entity_poly.pdbx_strand_id
1 'polypeptide(L)' 'MSGVAVTARVWLVAGLGTAPAPTDQPTVRDDLMRTWRPGPDGRYTTGGGHHHATWAQLRARYDLVEVTEAAVT' A
#
# COMPACT_ATOMS: atom_id res chain seq x y z
N MET A 1 18.81 -24.47 1.76
CA MET A 1 18.42 -23.15 1.22
C MET A 1 17.05 -22.82 1.80
N SER A 2 16.99 -22.00 2.84
CA SER A 2 15.71 -21.52 3.36
C SER A 2 15.27 -20.35 2.47
N GLY A 3 14.26 -20.56 1.63
CA GLY A 3 13.69 -19.49 0.82
C GLY A 3 13.01 -18.48 1.74
N VAL A 4 13.30 -17.19 1.57
CA VAL A 4 12.51 -16.13 2.19
C VAL A 4 11.13 -16.17 1.54
N ALA A 5 10.12 -16.62 2.29
CA ALA A 5 8.75 -16.52 1.84
C ALA A 5 8.36 -15.03 1.80
N VAL A 6 8.32 -14.45 0.61
CA VAL A 6 7.77 -13.11 0.41
C VAL A 6 6.26 -13.23 0.50
N THR A 7 5.70 -12.96 1.68
CA THR A 7 4.25 -12.88 1.87
C THR A 7 3.76 -11.52 1.38
N ALA A 8 3.14 -11.48 0.19
CA ALA A 8 2.47 -10.27 -0.28
C ALA A 8 1.09 -10.14 0.37
N ARG A 9 0.79 -8.98 0.96
CA ARG A 9 -0.55 -8.65 1.47
C ARG A 9 -1.42 -8.02 0.38
N VAL A 10 -2.71 -8.35 0.40
CA VAL A 10 -3.73 -7.78 -0.49
C VAL A 10 -4.87 -7.23 0.36
N TRP A 11 -5.35 -6.03 0.00
CA TRP A 11 -6.47 -5.37 0.65
C TRP A 11 -7.51 -4.96 -0.39
N LEU A 12 -8.63 -5.69 -0.45
CA LEU A 12 -9.73 -5.41 -1.38
C LEU A 12 -10.64 -4.29 -0.88
N VAL A 13 -11.08 -3.41 -1.79
CA VAL A 13 -12.12 -2.41 -1.52
C VAL A 13 -13.27 -3.10 -0.81
N ALA A 14 -13.48 -2.66 0.41
CA ALA A 14 -14.63 -3.00 1.18
C ALA A 14 -15.18 -1.67 1.65
N GLY A 15 -16.31 -1.25 1.10
CA GLY A 15 -16.95 0.03 1.45
C GLY A 15 -17.32 0.18 2.93
N LEU A 16 -17.02 -0.80 3.79
CA LEU A 16 -17.44 -0.89 5.19
C LEU A 16 -16.39 -1.50 6.14
N GLY A 17 -15.14 -1.71 5.71
CA GLY A 17 -14.14 -2.38 6.56
C GLY A 17 -13.39 -1.43 7.50
N THR A 18 -13.58 -1.55 8.82
CA THR A 18 -12.80 -0.85 9.87
C THR A 18 -11.44 -1.50 10.15
N ALA A 19 -10.90 -2.28 9.20
CA ALA A 19 -9.60 -2.91 9.39
C ALA A 19 -8.56 -1.82 9.68
N PRO A 20 -7.81 -1.92 10.79
CA PRO A 20 -6.84 -0.90 11.15
C PRO A 20 -5.78 -0.76 10.06
N ALA A 21 -5.20 0.44 9.96
CA ALA A 21 -4.09 0.66 9.06
C ALA A 21 -2.91 -0.26 9.43
N PRO A 22 -2.20 -0.82 8.44
CA PRO A 22 -0.94 -1.53 8.70
C PRO A 22 0.01 -0.59 9.44
N THR A 23 0.56 -1.05 10.57
CA THR A 23 1.45 -0.25 11.41
C THR A 23 2.79 0.01 10.74
N ASP A 24 3.21 -0.88 9.84
CA ASP A 24 4.43 -0.81 9.05
C ASP A 24 4.29 0.04 7.79
N GLN A 25 3.09 0.55 7.50
CA GLN A 25 2.79 1.47 6.39
C GLN A 25 3.46 1.06 5.07
N PRO A 26 3.15 -0.13 4.52
CA PRO A 26 3.85 -0.65 3.35
C PRO A 26 3.61 0.21 2.11
N THR A 27 4.56 0.20 1.18
CA THR A 27 4.31 0.68 -0.20
C THR A 27 3.27 -0.22 -0.85
N VAL A 28 2.27 0.37 -1.49
CA VAL A 28 1.19 -0.37 -2.14
C VAL A 28 0.96 0.11 -3.57
N ARG A 29 0.43 -0.77 -4.42
CA ARG A 29 -0.06 -0.43 -5.75
C ARG A 29 -1.56 -0.62 -5.81
N ASP A 30 -2.25 0.34 -6.41
CA ASP A 30 -3.69 0.24 -6.63
C ASP A 30 -4.07 -0.50 -7.93
N ASP A 31 -5.37 -0.76 -8.12
CA ASP A 31 -5.98 -1.33 -9.33
C ASP A 31 -5.82 -0.44 -10.58
N LEU A 32 -5.56 0.86 -10.40
CA LEU A 32 -5.18 1.79 -11.46
C LEU A 32 -3.67 1.82 -11.73
N MET A 33 -2.92 0.86 -11.16
CA MET A 33 -1.47 0.70 -11.31
C MET A 33 -0.62 1.86 -10.77
N ARG A 34 -1.18 2.72 -9.92
CA ARG A 34 -0.42 3.77 -9.24
C ARG A 34 0.24 3.21 -7.99
N THR A 35 1.53 3.49 -7.85
CA THR A 35 2.29 3.14 -6.65
C THR A 35 2.19 4.28 -5.64
N TRP A 36 1.73 3.93 -4.43
CA TRP A 36 1.58 4.79 -3.28
C TRP A 36 2.67 4.48 -2.27
N ARG A 37 3.48 5.48 -1.94
CA ARG A 37 4.54 5.40 -0.94
C ARG A 37 4.14 6.12 0.34
N PRO A 38 4.38 5.54 1.53
CA PRO A 38 4.11 6.21 2.79
C PRO A 38 4.98 7.46 2.94
N GLY A 39 4.39 8.54 3.42
CA GLY A 39 5.06 9.77 3.83
C GLY A 39 5.13 9.89 5.35
N PRO A 40 6.02 10.75 5.88
CA PRO A 40 6.21 10.93 7.32
C PRO A 40 5.00 11.54 8.04
N ASP A 41 4.06 12.12 7.30
CA ASP A 41 2.82 12.74 7.79
C ASP A 41 1.65 11.74 7.90
N GLY A 42 1.91 10.44 7.69
CA GLY A 42 0.88 9.40 7.67
C GLY A 42 0.02 9.41 6.41
N ARG A 43 0.42 10.16 5.37
CA ARG A 43 -0.23 10.16 4.07
C ARG A 43 0.61 9.41 3.06
N TYR A 44 -0.06 8.79 2.12
CA TYR A 44 0.53 8.15 0.96
C TYR A 44 0.61 9.12 -0.20
N THR A 45 1.71 9.06 -0.96
CA THR A 45 1.94 9.86 -2.15
C THR A 45 2.29 8.99 -3.35
N THR A 46 1.84 9.39 -4.54
CA THR A 46 2.27 8.76 -5.80
C THR A 46 3.61 9.33 -6.25
N GLY A 47 4.38 8.60 -7.06
CA GLY A 47 5.72 9.02 -7.53
C GLY A 47 5.83 10.38 -8.23
N GLY A 48 4.72 10.95 -8.72
CA GLY A 48 4.66 12.33 -9.24
C GLY A 48 4.28 13.41 -8.22
N GLY A 49 4.06 13.07 -6.95
CA GLY A 49 3.67 14.00 -5.88
C GLY A 49 2.27 14.63 -6.03
N HIS A 50 1.56 14.39 -7.13
CA HIS A 50 0.26 15.06 -7.39
C HIS A 50 -0.92 14.49 -6.59
N HIS A 51 -0.80 13.27 -6.08
CA HIS A 51 -1.87 12.62 -5.33
C HIS A 51 -1.43 12.34 -3.89
N HIS A 52 -2.31 12.68 -2.94
CA HIS A 52 -2.13 12.44 -1.51
C HIS A 52 -3.38 11.78 -0.94
N ALA A 53 -3.22 10.70 -0.17
CA ALA A 53 -4.34 10.02 0.47
C ALA A 53 -3.91 9.41 1.81
N THR A 54 -4.83 9.34 2.77
CA THR A 54 -4.64 8.50 3.97
C THR A 54 -4.90 7.03 3.63
N TRP A 55 -4.43 6.10 4.48
CA TRP A 55 -4.75 4.68 4.32
C TRP A 55 -6.25 4.42 4.21
N ALA A 56 -7.06 5.07 5.07
CA ALA A 56 -8.51 4.94 5.05
C ALA A 56 -9.12 5.36 3.70
N GLN A 57 -8.61 6.42 3.09
CA GLN A 57 -9.05 6.87 1.77
C GLN A 57 -8.64 5.91 0.65
N LEU A 58 -7.46 5.30 0.74
CA LEU A 58 -7.03 4.29 -0.23
C LEU A 58 -7.91 3.03 -0.13
N ARG A 59 -8.07 2.47 1.07
CA ARG A 59 -8.91 1.27 1.34
C ARG A 59 -10.37 1.42 0.92
N ALA A 60 -10.89 2.64 0.97
CA ALA A 60 -12.26 2.94 0.60
C ALA A 60 -12.46 3.04 -0.93
N ARG A 61 -11.39 3.25 -1.70
CA ARG A 61 -11.49 3.60 -3.13
C ARG A 61 -10.81 2.59 -4.06
N TYR A 62 -9.78 1.90 -3.60
CA TYR A 62 -8.94 1.06 -4.44
C TYR A 62 -8.59 -0.27 -3.81
N ASP A 63 -8.57 -1.32 -4.62
CA ASP A 63 -7.89 -2.57 -4.25
C ASP A 63 -6.40 -2.28 -4.16
N LEU A 64 -5.74 -2.73 -3.08
CA LEU A 64 -4.33 -2.46 -2.82
C LEU A 64 -3.56 -3.76 -2.73
N VAL A 65 -2.40 -3.80 -3.37
CA VAL A 65 -1.44 -4.90 -3.26
C VAL A 65 -0.13 -4.33 -2.73
N GLU A 66 0.45 -5.01 -1.74
CA GLU A 66 1.77 -4.67 -1.22
C GLU A 66 2.85 -4.82 -2.31
N VAL A 67 3.72 -3.82 -2.40
CA VAL A 67 4.90 -3.87 -3.28
C VAL A 67 6.13 -4.05 -2.40
N THR A 68 6.71 -5.23 -2.46
CA THR A 68 8.04 -5.48 -1.92
C THR A 68 9.06 -5.05 -2.97
N GLU A 69 9.82 -3.98 -2.70
CA GLU A 69 11.01 -3.71 -3.50
C GLU A 69 11.98 -4.88 -3.25
N ALA A 70 12.31 -5.63 -4.31
CA ALA A 70 13.32 -6.66 -4.20
C ALA A 70 14.63 -5.98 -3.78
N ALA A 71 15.24 -6.45 -2.68
CA ALA A 71 16.58 -6.02 -2.31
C ALA A 71 17.51 -6.40 -3.47
N VAL A 72 17.93 -5.42 -4.26
CA VAL A 72 19.05 -5.60 -5.19
C VAL A 72 20.28 -5.75 -4.30
N THR A 73 20.73 -6.99 -4.16
CA THR A 73 21.88 -7.38 -3.34
C THR A 73 23.14 -7.40 -4.20
#